data_AF-A0A4V1SQK3-F1
#
_entry.id   AF-A0A4V1SQK3-F1
#
_cell.length_a   1.000
_cell.length_b   1.000
_cell.length_c   1.000
_cell.angle_alpha   90.00
_cell.angle_beta   90.00
_cell.angle_gamma   90.00
#
_symmetry.space_group_name_H-M   'P 1'
#
loop_
_entity.id
_entity.type
_entity.pdbx_description
1 polymer ?
#
loop_
_entity_poly.entity_id
_entity_poly.type
_entity_poly.pdbx_seq_one_letter_code
_entity_poly.pdbx_strand_id
1 'polypeptide(L)'
;TDKPFGVNLITMHPQLTDLIEVCGRHGIGHVVLAGGIPPKGSVEAIKGFGAKVLVFAPTLALAKKLLRSGGDALVIEGMEAGGHIGPVSTSVLAQEMLPELHEDYLVFVAGGIGRGEAIAGYLEMGAVGVQLGTRFACATESIAHPDFKKAFFRASAREAVASVQVDPRLPVIPVRALKNKGTEHFTAKQREVAGLLDSESLEMAEAQLQIEHYWAGALRRAVIDGDVENGSLMAGQSVGMVKAEEPVADIIAELMSESEAALARR
;
A
#
# COMPACT_ATOMS: atom_id res chain seq x y z
N THR A 1 -22.11 8.59 6.39
CA THR A 1 -21.64 8.59 7.79
C THR A 1 -21.20 10.00 8.12
N ASP A 2 -21.47 10.47 9.34
CA ASP A 2 -21.01 11.79 9.80
C ASP A 2 -19.67 11.70 10.56
N LYS A 3 -19.11 10.48 10.68
CA LYS A 3 -17.78 10.27 11.26
C LYS A 3 -16.67 10.69 10.29
N PRO A 4 -15.47 11.06 10.79
CA PRO A 4 -14.35 11.40 9.93
C PRO A 4 -13.98 10.28 8.96
N PHE A 5 -13.60 10.66 7.74
CA PHE A 5 -12.95 9.79 6.75
C PHE A 5 -11.82 10.56 6.05
N GLY A 6 -10.94 9.83 5.37
CA GLY A 6 -9.84 10.40 4.60
C GLY A 6 -9.82 9.93 3.15
N VAL A 7 -9.06 10.64 2.32
CA VAL A 7 -8.84 10.31 0.90
C VAL A 7 -7.36 10.13 0.65
N ASN A 8 -6.98 9.02 0.00
CA ASN A 8 -5.62 8.77 -0.45
C ASN A 8 -5.40 9.28 -1.88
N LEU A 9 -4.38 10.12 -2.06
CA LEU A 9 -3.97 10.67 -3.34
C LEU A 9 -2.57 10.17 -3.69
N ILE A 10 -2.41 9.68 -4.93
CA ILE A 10 -1.12 9.27 -5.45
C ILE A 10 -0.35 10.49 -5.92
N THR A 11 0.81 10.76 -5.33
CA THR A 11 1.62 11.96 -5.59
C THR A 11 2.12 12.06 -7.03
N MET A 12 2.23 10.93 -7.73
CA MET A 12 2.61 10.85 -9.14
C MET A 12 1.42 10.99 -10.12
N HIS A 13 0.19 11.13 -9.62
CA HIS A 13 -0.98 11.25 -10.49
C HIS A 13 -0.89 12.55 -11.32
N PRO A 14 -1.07 12.50 -12.66
CA PRO A 14 -0.93 13.69 -13.52
C PRO A 14 -1.91 14.81 -13.18
N GLN A 15 -3.04 14.47 -12.56
CA GLN A 15 -4.07 15.41 -12.11
C GLN A 15 -4.09 15.61 -10.59
N LEU A 16 -2.97 15.45 -9.90
CA LEU A 16 -2.93 15.57 -8.43
C LEU A 16 -3.55 16.88 -7.93
N THR A 17 -3.25 18.01 -8.58
CA THR A 17 -3.80 19.33 -8.21
C THR A 17 -5.32 19.35 -8.27
N ASP A 18 -5.91 18.88 -9.38
CA ASP A 18 -7.38 18.79 -9.53
C ASP A 18 -8.01 17.90 -8.45
N LEU A 19 -7.34 16.78 -8.11
CA LEU A 19 -7.81 15.87 -7.06
C LEU A 19 -7.73 16.50 -5.66
N ILE A 20 -6.71 17.33 -5.38
CA ILE A 20 -6.62 18.12 -4.15
C ILE A 20 -7.78 19.13 -4.08
N GLU A 21 -8.10 19.80 -5.19
CA GLU A 21 -9.22 20.74 -5.25
C GLU A 21 -10.58 20.04 -5.03
N VAL A 22 -10.76 18.84 -5.58
CA VAL A 22 -11.93 17.98 -5.30
C VAL A 22 -12.02 17.71 -3.78
N CYS A 23 -10.92 17.36 -3.12
CA CYS A 23 -10.90 17.14 -1.67
C CYS A 23 -11.33 18.40 -0.90
N GLY A 24 -10.84 19.57 -1.30
CA GLY A 24 -11.25 20.86 -0.71
C GLY A 24 -12.74 21.16 -0.90
N ARG A 25 -13.27 20.98 -2.11
CA ARG A 25 -14.70 21.21 -2.42
C ARG A 25 -15.64 20.31 -1.61
N HIS A 26 -15.22 19.08 -1.31
CA HIS A 26 -16.00 18.12 -0.54
C HIS A 26 -15.72 18.16 0.97
N GLY A 27 -14.89 19.08 1.45
CA GLY A 27 -14.60 19.24 2.88
C GLY A 27 -13.90 18.02 3.49
N ILE A 28 -13.02 17.37 2.74
CA ILE A 28 -12.26 16.20 3.22
C ILE A 28 -11.33 16.64 4.36
N GLY A 29 -11.49 16.06 5.55
CA GLY A 29 -10.71 16.45 6.73
C GLY A 29 -9.30 15.83 6.81
N HIS A 30 -9.06 14.73 6.09
CA HIS A 30 -7.78 14.00 6.12
C HIS A 30 -7.38 13.59 4.71
N VAL A 31 -6.16 13.94 4.30
CA VAL A 31 -5.61 13.55 3.00
C VAL A 31 -4.32 12.77 3.23
N VAL A 32 -4.23 11.61 2.58
CA VAL A 32 -3.06 10.75 2.61
C VAL A 32 -2.32 10.92 1.30
N LEU A 33 -1.03 11.27 1.35
CA LEU A 33 -0.17 11.40 0.18
C LEU A 33 0.76 10.19 0.09
N ALA A 34 0.49 9.32 -0.88
CA ALA A 34 1.24 8.08 -1.13
C ALA A 34 1.94 8.11 -2.49
N GLY A 35 2.96 7.27 -2.67
CA GLY A 35 3.66 7.14 -3.96
C GLY A 35 4.92 8.00 -4.13
N GLY A 36 5.47 8.56 -3.05
CA GLY A 36 6.76 9.25 -3.06
C GLY A 36 6.70 10.64 -2.45
N ILE A 37 7.69 11.48 -2.78
CA ILE A 37 7.76 12.86 -2.29
C ILE A 37 6.63 13.68 -2.94
N PRO A 38 5.74 14.31 -2.16
CA PRO A 38 4.71 15.18 -2.71
C PRO A 38 5.31 16.30 -3.58
N PRO A 39 4.71 16.62 -4.74
CA PRO A 39 5.08 17.80 -5.51
C PRO A 39 4.99 19.07 -4.65
N LYS A 40 5.89 20.01 -4.88
CA LYS A 40 5.94 21.29 -4.16
C LYS A 40 4.58 22.00 -4.21
N GLY A 41 4.09 22.50 -3.07
CA GLY A 41 2.80 23.18 -2.98
C GLY A 41 1.63 22.25 -2.64
N SER A 42 1.77 20.93 -2.77
CA SER A 42 0.67 19.99 -2.52
C SER A 42 0.24 19.98 -1.05
N VAL A 43 1.21 19.98 -0.13
CA VAL A 43 0.94 19.98 1.31
C VAL A 43 0.27 21.30 1.72
N GLU A 44 0.78 22.42 1.22
CA GLU A 44 0.25 23.75 1.48
C GLU A 44 -1.16 23.91 0.95
N ALA A 45 -1.44 23.43 -0.27
CA ALA A 45 -2.78 23.45 -0.86
C ALA A 45 -3.78 22.65 -0.03
N ILE A 46 -3.39 21.46 0.46
CA ILE A 46 -4.26 20.63 1.31
C ILE A 46 -4.53 21.32 2.65
N LYS A 47 -3.48 21.83 3.31
CA LYS A 47 -3.63 22.53 4.60
C LYS A 47 -4.42 23.83 4.44
N GLY A 48 -4.40 24.45 3.25
CA GLY A 48 -5.14 25.68 2.93
C GLY A 48 -6.66 25.57 3.10
N PHE A 49 -7.22 24.37 2.96
CA PHE A 49 -8.64 24.10 3.26
C PHE A 49 -8.87 23.41 4.62
N GLY A 50 -7.84 23.37 5.48
CA GLY A 50 -7.94 22.91 6.87
C GLY A 50 -7.78 21.42 7.10
N ALA A 51 -7.43 20.64 6.08
CA ALA A 51 -7.24 19.20 6.21
C ALA A 51 -5.90 18.81 6.85
N LYS A 52 -5.88 17.65 7.49
CA LYS A 52 -4.67 16.98 7.99
C LYS A 52 -3.99 16.21 6.87
N VAL A 53 -2.67 16.24 6.84
CA VAL A 53 -1.86 15.57 5.82
C VAL A 53 -1.13 14.38 6.44
N LEU A 54 -1.38 13.19 5.94
CA LEU A 54 -0.65 11.98 6.29
C LEU A 54 0.31 11.64 5.15
N VAL A 55 1.55 11.27 5.48
CA VAL A 55 2.60 10.98 4.51
C VAL A 55 3.19 9.59 4.71
N PHE A 56 3.74 9.01 3.64
CA PHE A 56 4.52 7.77 3.70
C PHE A 56 6.01 8.05 3.57
N ALA A 57 6.83 7.35 4.35
CA ALA A 57 8.29 7.40 4.19
C ALA A 57 8.91 6.01 4.32
N PRO A 58 9.83 5.63 3.39
CA PRO A 58 10.54 4.36 3.46
C PRO A 58 11.85 4.46 4.27
N THR A 59 12.26 5.66 4.71
CA THR A 59 13.47 5.88 5.50
C THR A 59 13.26 6.95 6.57
N LEU A 60 14.00 6.86 7.68
CA LEU A 60 13.94 7.85 8.76
C LEU A 60 14.26 9.27 8.30
N ALA A 61 15.25 9.42 7.41
CA ALA A 61 15.63 10.71 6.86
C ALA A 61 14.49 11.36 6.08
N LEU A 62 13.77 10.58 5.25
CA LEU A 62 12.64 11.10 4.50
C LEU A 62 11.44 11.39 5.43
N ALA A 63 11.19 10.52 6.42
CA ALA A 63 10.15 10.74 7.43
C ALA A 63 10.32 12.10 8.11
N LYS A 64 11.50 12.35 8.69
CA LYS A 64 11.85 13.63 9.34
C LYS A 64 11.71 14.82 8.39
N LYS A 65 12.04 14.65 7.10
CA LYS A 65 11.86 15.71 6.09
C LYS A 65 10.38 16.02 5.83
N LEU A 66 9.55 15.01 5.60
CA LEU A 66 8.15 15.19 5.26
C LEU A 66 7.34 15.77 6.42
N LEU A 67 7.62 15.33 7.65
CA LEU A 67 7.01 15.87 8.86
C LEU A 67 7.36 17.36 9.06
N ARG A 68 8.64 17.74 8.92
CA ARG A 68 9.04 19.16 8.93
C ARG A 68 8.45 19.98 7.78
N SER A 69 8.07 19.33 6.69
CA SER A 69 7.45 19.97 5.53
C SER A 69 5.92 20.08 5.66
N GLY A 70 5.36 19.82 6.85
CA GLY A 70 3.96 20.05 7.17
C GLY A 70 3.08 18.81 7.22
N GLY A 71 3.64 17.60 7.09
CA GLY A 71 2.92 16.35 7.38
C GLY A 71 2.49 16.30 8.86
N ASP A 72 1.22 16.03 9.10
CA ASP A 72 0.62 15.95 10.44
C ASP A 72 0.77 14.56 11.07
N ALA A 73 0.90 13.50 10.26
CA ALA A 73 1.25 12.16 10.72
C ALA A 73 2.01 11.37 9.65
N LEU A 74 2.69 10.31 10.08
CA LEU A 74 3.46 9.42 9.23
C LEU A 74 2.83 8.03 9.21
N VAL A 75 2.80 7.38 8.05
CA VAL A 75 2.60 5.94 7.91
C VAL A 75 3.94 5.31 7.51
N ILE A 76 4.46 4.40 8.34
CA ILE A 76 5.55 3.51 7.95
C ILE A 76 4.95 2.23 7.37
N GLU A 77 5.42 1.80 6.20
CA GLU A 77 4.86 0.66 5.50
C GLU A 77 5.96 -0.34 5.14
N GLY A 78 5.89 -1.53 5.73
CA GLY A 78 6.82 -2.60 5.44
C GLY A 78 6.54 -3.34 4.15
N MET A 79 7.57 -4.05 3.67
CA MET A 79 7.54 -4.80 2.42
C MET A 79 6.48 -5.91 2.36
N GLU A 80 5.90 -6.29 3.50
CA GLU A 80 4.82 -7.26 3.63
C GLU A 80 3.45 -6.70 3.20
N ALA A 81 3.32 -5.39 3.00
CA ALA A 81 2.13 -4.74 2.45
C ALA A 81 1.80 -5.21 1.02
N GLY A 82 0.57 -4.98 0.58
CA GLY A 82 0.14 -5.24 -0.79
C GLY A 82 0.29 -3.99 -1.65
N GLY A 83 0.47 -4.16 -2.96
CA GLY A 83 0.69 -3.04 -3.87
C GLY A 83 2.16 -2.63 -3.93
N HIS A 84 2.45 -1.36 -4.21
CA HIS A 84 3.82 -0.87 -4.32
C HIS A 84 4.53 -0.92 -2.96
N ILE A 85 5.74 -1.50 -2.91
CA ILE A 85 6.45 -1.74 -1.65
C ILE A 85 7.90 -1.28 -1.67
N GLY A 86 8.40 -0.88 -0.50
CA GLY A 86 9.83 -0.73 -0.23
C GLY A 86 10.50 -2.07 0.10
N PRO A 87 11.84 -2.10 0.32
CA PRO A 87 12.59 -3.33 0.53
C PRO A 87 12.73 -3.76 2.00
N VAL A 88 12.22 -2.98 2.96
CA VAL A 88 12.42 -3.20 4.40
C VAL A 88 11.15 -3.74 5.05
N SER A 89 11.27 -4.70 5.97
CA SER A 89 10.14 -5.30 6.68
C SER A 89 9.49 -4.33 7.66
N THR A 90 8.21 -4.52 7.95
CA THR A 90 7.46 -3.70 8.91
C THR A 90 8.14 -3.68 10.26
N SER A 91 8.61 -4.82 10.75
CA SER A 91 9.25 -4.93 12.06
C SER A 91 10.60 -4.21 12.13
N VAL A 92 11.36 -4.18 11.04
CA VAL A 92 12.64 -3.45 10.99
C VAL A 92 12.39 -1.95 10.88
N LEU A 93 11.46 -1.52 10.03
CA LEU A 93 11.07 -0.11 9.94
C LEU A 93 10.54 0.42 11.28
N ALA A 94 9.72 -0.36 11.99
CA ALA A 94 9.19 0.03 13.29
C ALA A 94 10.30 0.18 14.34
N GLN A 95 11.26 -0.75 14.40
CA GLN A 95 12.40 -0.66 15.32
C GLN A 95 13.33 0.50 15.00
N GLU A 96 13.51 0.83 13.71
CA GLU A 96 14.35 1.94 13.28
C GLU A 96 13.68 3.30 13.53
N MET A 97 12.39 3.44 13.22
CA MET A 97 11.76 4.76 13.13
C MET A 97 10.96 5.16 14.37
N LEU A 98 10.28 4.22 15.05
CA LEU A 98 9.41 4.60 16.17
C LEU A 98 10.19 5.23 17.33
N PRO A 99 11.32 4.67 17.81
CA PRO A 99 12.09 5.28 18.90
C PRO A 99 12.55 6.71 18.61
N GLU A 100 12.76 7.03 17.33
CA GLU A 100 13.26 8.32 16.85
C GLU A 100 12.17 9.37 16.59
N LEU A 101 10.90 8.98 16.57
CA LEU A 101 9.79 9.83 16.10
C LEU A 101 8.61 9.91 17.07
N HIS A 102 8.35 8.88 17.87
CA HIS A 102 7.08 8.73 18.60
C HIS A 102 6.82 9.82 19.66
N GLU A 103 7.86 10.46 20.21
CA GLU A 103 7.69 11.55 21.18
C GLU A 103 7.15 12.84 20.55
N ASP A 104 7.54 13.10 19.30
CA ASP A 104 7.25 14.37 18.60
C ASP A 104 6.14 14.24 17.55
N TYR A 105 5.88 13.03 17.04
CA TYR A 105 5.05 12.80 15.87
C TYR A 105 4.10 11.61 16.01
N LEU A 106 2.95 11.72 15.35
CA LEU A 106 2.00 10.62 15.21
C LEU A 106 2.49 9.65 14.12
N VAL A 107 2.81 8.42 14.51
CA VAL A 107 3.28 7.39 13.57
C VAL A 107 2.34 6.19 13.58
N PHE A 108 1.84 5.83 12.40
CA PHE A 108 1.05 4.63 12.13
C PHE A 108 1.91 3.57 11.47
N VAL A 109 1.63 2.30 11.73
CA VAL A 109 2.36 1.15 11.15
C VAL A 109 1.47 0.39 10.16
N ALA A 110 2.02 0.05 9.00
CA ALA A 110 1.34 -0.65 7.92
C ALA A 110 2.19 -1.82 7.38
N GLY A 111 1.51 -2.83 6.83
CA GLY A 111 2.15 -3.98 6.18
C GLY A 111 2.24 -5.21 7.08
N GLY A 112 1.71 -6.35 6.61
CA GLY A 112 1.78 -7.64 7.32
C GLY A 112 0.85 -7.80 8.53
N ILE A 113 0.13 -6.76 8.94
CA ILE A 113 -0.74 -6.77 10.12
C ILE A 113 -2.07 -7.46 9.79
N GLY A 114 -2.45 -8.45 10.61
CA GLY A 114 -3.73 -9.17 10.49
C GLY A 114 -4.25 -9.77 11.79
N ARG A 115 -3.64 -9.43 12.93
CA ARG A 115 -3.99 -9.89 14.28
C ARG A 115 -3.79 -8.78 15.30
N GLY A 116 -4.60 -8.76 16.35
CA GLY A 116 -4.53 -7.76 17.41
C GLY A 116 -3.25 -7.80 18.24
N GLU A 117 -2.59 -8.96 18.40
CA GLU A 117 -1.30 -9.02 19.10
C GLU A 117 -0.22 -8.21 18.39
N ALA A 118 -0.24 -8.18 17.05
CA ALA A 118 0.68 -7.36 16.28
C ALA A 118 0.39 -5.87 16.47
N ILE A 119 -0.90 -5.50 16.57
CA ILE A 119 -1.32 -4.12 16.88
C ILE A 119 -0.78 -3.71 18.25
N ALA A 120 -1.03 -4.52 19.29
CA ALA A 120 -0.52 -4.28 20.64
C ALA A 120 1.00 -4.08 20.65
N GLY A 121 1.76 -4.95 19.96
CA GLY A 121 3.22 -4.83 19.87
C GLY A 121 3.68 -3.51 19.25
N TYR A 122 3.03 -3.02 18.19
CA TYR A 122 3.40 -1.72 17.60
C TYR A 122 2.97 -0.53 18.46
N LEU A 123 1.83 -0.62 19.15
CA LEU A 123 1.41 0.40 20.11
C LEU A 123 2.41 0.53 21.26
N GLU A 124 2.90 -0.59 21.80
CA GLU A 124 3.96 -0.58 22.83
C GLU A 124 5.28 0.01 22.33
N MET A 125 5.57 -0.09 21.04
CA MET A 125 6.75 0.52 20.42
C MET A 125 6.59 2.03 20.15
N GLY A 126 5.43 2.62 20.44
CA GLY A 126 5.15 4.04 20.25
C GLY A 126 4.35 4.40 19.00
N ALA A 127 3.82 3.42 18.27
CA ALA A 127 2.85 3.72 17.21
C ALA A 127 1.53 4.22 17.83
N VAL A 128 0.83 5.12 17.15
CA VAL A 128 -0.50 5.60 17.58
C VAL A 128 -1.65 4.81 16.95
N GLY A 129 -1.33 3.87 16.07
CA GLY A 129 -2.29 3.01 15.40
C GLY A 129 -1.66 2.25 14.25
N VAL A 130 -2.51 1.53 13.51
CA VAL A 130 -2.10 0.70 12.37
C VAL A 130 -2.95 0.99 11.15
N GLN A 131 -2.42 0.70 9.96
CA GLN A 131 -3.17 0.71 8.71
C GLN A 131 -3.31 -0.72 8.16
N LEU A 132 -4.55 -1.09 7.82
CA LEU A 132 -4.90 -2.39 7.26
C LEU A 132 -5.39 -2.21 5.83
N GLY A 133 -4.86 -3.04 4.90
CA GLY A 133 -5.29 -3.08 3.51
C GLY A 133 -5.97 -4.42 3.18
N THR A 134 -5.18 -5.48 3.09
CA THR A 134 -5.61 -6.82 2.66
C THR A 134 -6.86 -7.34 3.37
N ARG A 135 -6.98 -7.14 4.69
CA ARG A 135 -8.13 -7.60 5.48
C ARG A 135 -9.42 -6.87 5.07
N PHE A 136 -9.37 -5.55 4.89
CA PHE A 136 -10.52 -4.75 4.47
C PHE A 136 -10.86 -4.89 2.99
N ALA A 137 -9.90 -5.24 2.12
CA ALA A 137 -10.16 -5.51 0.71
C ALA A 137 -11.20 -6.64 0.51
N CYS A 138 -11.31 -7.57 1.47
CA CYS A 138 -12.24 -8.68 1.45
C CYS A 138 -13.44 -8.54 2.40
N ALA A 139 -13.61 -7.37 3.04
CA ALA A 139 -14.76 -7.15 3.91
C ALA A 139 -16.08 -7.14 3.12
N THR A 140 -17.20 -7.37 3.79
CA THR A 140 -18.55 -7.40 3.19
C THR A 140 -18.86 -6.13 2.40
N GLU A 141 -18.46 -4.99 2.93
CA GLU A 141 -18.70 -3.65 2.36
C GLU A 141 -17.78 -3.34 1.16
N SER A 142 -16.72 -4.12 0.94
CA SER A 142 -15.83 -3.95 -0.21
C SER A 142 -16.56 -4.31 -1.50
N ILE A 143 -16.50 -3.41 -2.49
CA ILE A 143 -17.06 -3.63 -3.83
C ILE A 143 -16.19 -4.52 -4.72
N ALA A 144 -15.07 -5.03 -4.21
CA ALA A 144 -14.18 -5.90 -4.97
C ALA A 144 -14.94 -7.14 -5.47
N HIS A 145 -14.62 -7.55 -6.70
CA HIS A 145 -15.28 -8.67 -7.36
C HIS A 145 -15.23 -9.94 -6.48
N PRO A 146 -16.32 -10.73 -6.39
CA PRO A 146 -16.34 -11.92 -5.55
C PRO A 146 -15.19 -12.90 -5.83
N ASP A 147 -14.77 -13.05 -7.08
CA ASP A 147 -13.65 -13.93 -7.41
C ASP A 147 -12.30 -13.39 -6.94
N PHE A 148 -12.12 -12.06 -6.89
CA PHE A 148 -10.96 -11.43 -6.27
C PHE A 148 -10.90 -11.76 -4.77
N LYS A 149 -12.02 -11.61 -4.06
CA LYS A 149 -12.11 -11.98 -2.62
C LYS A 149 -11.85 -13.48 -2.40
N LYS A 150 -12.44 -14.35 -3.23
CA LYS A 150 -12.21 -15.82 -3.15
C LYS A 150 -10.74 -16.20 -3.37
N ALA A 151 -10.03 -15.49 -4.26
CA ALA A 151 -8.60 -15.73 -4.45
C ALA A 151 -7.82 -15.45 -3.16
N PHE A 152 -8.19 -14.40 -2.42
CA PHE A 152 -7.56 -14.07 -1.13
C PHE A 152 -7.85 -15.14 -0.07
N PHE A 153 -9.09 -15.63 0.02
CA PHE A 153 -9.47 -16.66 1.01
C PHE A 153 -8.69 -17.97 0.85
N ARG A 154 -8.33 -18.31 -0.39
CA ARG A 154 -7.56 -19.52 -0.72
C ARG A 154 -6.06 -19.34 -0.54
N ALA A 155 -5.58 -18.10 -0.50
CA ALA A 155 -4.16 -17.80 -0.47
C ALA A 155 -3.55 -17.97 0.93
N SER A 156 -2.26 -18.28 0.91
CA SER A 156 -1.35 -18.27 2.04
C SER A 156 -0.35 -17.11 1.90
N ALA A 157 0.33 -16.75 3.00
CA ALA A 157 1.27 -15.62 3.02
C ALA A 157 2.38 -15.71 1.96
N ARG A 158 2.82 -16.94 1.62
CA ARG A 158 3.87 -17.18 0.62
C ARG A 158 3.44 -16.92 -0.83
N GLU A 159 2.13 -16.87 -1.09
CA GLU A 159 1.60 -16.64 -2.45
C GLU A 159 1.54 -15.16 -2.80
N ALA A 160 1.57 -14.27 -1.80
CA ALA A 160 1.76 -12.83 -1.99
C ALA A 160 3.25 -12.53 -2.21
N VAL A 161 3.66 -12.40 -3.47
CA VAL A 161 5.05 -12.25 -3.90
C VAL A 161 5.30 -10.85 -4.46
N ALA A 162 6.51 -10.35 -4.24
CA ALA A 162 6.97 -9.12 -4.89
C ALA A 162 7.32 -9.40 -6.36
N SER A 163 6.93 -8.51 -7.26
CA SER A 163 7.37 -8.54 -8.65
C SER A 163 8.90 -8.42 -8.72
N VAL A 164 9.52 -9.23 -9.56
CA VAL A 164 10.97 -9.21 -9.76
C VAL A 164 11.33 -8.33 -10.95
N GLN A 165 12.50 -7.70 -10.85
CA GLN A 165 13.19 -7.09 -11.98
C GLN A 165 14.18 -8.12 -12.53
N VAL A 166 14.01 -8.52 -13.78
CA VAL A 166 14.87 -9.54 -14.42
C VAL A 166 16.13 -8.92 -15.02
N ASP A 167 16.02 -7.69 -15.54
CA ASP A 167 17.11 -6.99 -16.22
C ASP A 167 17.24 -5.54 -15.69
N PRO A 168 18.44 -5.08 -15.30
CA PRO A 168 18.64 -3.72 -14.78
C PRO A 168 18.36 -2.59 -15.79
N ARG A 169 18.33 -2.88 -17.09
CA ARG A 169 17.97 -1.92 -18.16
C ARG A 169 16.46 -1.66 -18.23
N LEU A 170 15.67 -2.59 -17.69
CA LEU A 170 14.22 -2.59 -17.70
C LEU A 170 13.70 -2.38 -16.26
N PRO A 171 13.63 -1.14 -15.77
CA PRO A 171 13.26 -0.86 -14.40
C PRO A 171 11.83 -1.33 -14.09
N VAL A 172 11.66 -2.00 -12.95
CA VAL A 172 10.36 -2.43 -12.44
C VAL A 172 10.18 -1.90 -11.03
N ILE A 173 9.10 -1.14 -10.79
CA ILE A 173 8.75 -0.73 -9.43
C ILE A 173 8.17 -1.96 -8.71
N PRO A 174 8.73 -2.39 -7.57
CA PRO A 174 8.25 -3.58 -6.86
C PRO A 174 6.79 -3.45 -6.43
N VAL A 175 5.98 -4.42 -6.84
CA VAL A 175 4.57 -4.56 -6.43
C VAL A 175 4.38 -5.95 -5.82
N ARG A 176 3.78 -6.01 -4.63
CA ARG A 176 3.33 -7.27 -4.02
C ARG A 176 1.90 -7.61 -4.42
N ALA A 177 1.75 -8.79 -5.01
CA ALA A 177 0.47 -9.34 -5.43
C ALA A 177 0.45 -10.87 -5.26
N LEU A 178 -0.74 -11.46 -5.27
CA LEU A 178 -0.87 -12.92 -5.38
C LEU A 178 -0.29 -13.39 -6.71
N LYS A 179 0.52 -14.45 -6.66
CA LYS A 179 1.05 -15.10 -7.86
C LYS A 179 -0.11 -15.68 -8.69
N ASN A 180 -0.14 -15.34 -9.98
CA ASN A 180 -1.07 -15.87 -10.98
C ASN A 180 -0.42 -15.93 -12.39
N LYS A 181 -1.19 -16.29 -13.43
CA LYS A 181 -0.67 -16.34 -14.81
C LYS A 181 -0.14 -14.99 -15.27
N GLY A 182 -0.83 -13.89 -14.92
CA GLY A 182 -0.38 -12.53 -15.21
C GLY A 182 1.04 -12.23 -14.71
N THR A 183 1.37 -12.66 -13.49
CA THR A 183 2.73 -12.47 -12.92
C THR A 183 3.79 -13.33 -13.64
N GLU A 184 3.43 -14.54 -14.08
CA GLU A 184 4.33 -15.42 -14.84
C GLU A 184 4.58 -14.85 -16.25
N HIS A 185 3.52 -14.41 -16.92
CA HIS A 185 3.58 -13.72 -18.21
C HIS A 185 4.41 -12.43 -18.14
N PHE A 186 4.34 -11.68 -17.04
CA PHE A 186 5.16 -10.49 -16.87
C PHE A 186 6.66 -10.82 -16.82
N THR A 187 7.02 -11.89 -16.11
CA THR A 187 8.42 -12.36 -16.07
C THR A 187 8.88 -12.84 -17.45
N ALA A 188 8.00 -13.53 -18.19
CA ALA A 188 8.28 -13.93 -19.57
C ALA A 188 8.45 -12.71 -20.49
N LYS A 189 7.59 -11.70 -20.38
CA LYS A 189 7.67 -10.46 -21.16
C LYS A 189 8.95 -9.69 -20.88
N GLN A 190 9.39 -9.61 -19.63
CA GLN A 190 10.69 -9.01 -19.30
C GLN A 190 11.85 -9.71 -20.01
N ARG A 191 11.87 -11.05 -20.04
CA ARG A 191 12.90 -11.83 -20.74
C ARG A 191 12.84 -11.65 -22.26
N GLU A 192 11.63 -11.63 -22.82
CA GLU A 192 11.39 -11.37 -24.24
C GLU A 192 11.95 -10.01 -24.65
N VAL A 193 11.56 -8.95 -23.92
CA VAL A 193 12.01 -7.57 -24.19
C VAL A 193 13.53 -7.42 -24.02
N ALA A 194 14.12 -8.07 -23.01
CA ALA A 194 15.58 -8.08 -22.84
C ALA A 194 16.28 -8.76 -24.03
N GLY A 195 15.75 -9.87 -24.56
CA GLY A 195 16.29 -10.51 -25.75
C GLY A 195 16.16 -9.67 -27.03
N LEU A 196 15.08 -8.89 -27.15
CA LEU A 196 14.93 -7.92 -28.24
C LEU A 196 15.94 -6.77 -28.16
N LEU A 197 16.26 -6.33 -26.94
CA LEU A 197 17.33 -5.36 -26.70
C LEU A 197 18.71 -5.94 -27.07
N ASP A 198 19.00 -7.18 -26.67
CA ASP A 198 20.27 -7.82 -26.95
C ASP A 198 20.51 -8.07 -28.44
N SER A 199 19.43 -8.23 -29.21
CA SER A 199 19.45 -8.39 -30.67
C SER A 199 19.32 -7.08 -31.44
N GLU A 200 19.36 -5.93 -30.75
CA GLU A 200 19.20 -4.58 -31.33
C GLU A 200 17.91 -4.43 -32.18
N SER A 201 16.90 -5.26 -31.88
CA SER A 201 15.61 -5.27 -32.59
C SER A 201 14.57 -4.33 -31.98
N LEU A 202 14.90 -3.74 -30.81
CA LEU A 202 14.04 -2.82 -30.08
C LEU A 202 14.89 -1.75 -29.41
N GLU A 203 14.45 -0.49 -29.53
CA GLU A 203 15.12 0.63 -28.86
C GLU A 203 14.85 0.64 -27.36
N MET A 204 15.81 1.15 -26.57
CA MET A 204 15.72 1.16 -25.10
C MET A 204 14.45 1.84 -24.58
N ALA A 205 14.08 2.98 -25.14
CA ALA A 205 12.91 3.74 -24.70
C ALA A 205 11.59 2.96 -24.91
N GLU A 206 11.48 2.29 -26.06
CA GLU A 206 10.31 1.47 -26.39
C GLU A 206 10.27 0.21 -25.51
N ALA A 207 11.43 -0.40 -25.26
CA ALA A 207 11.54 -1.55 -24.37
C ALA A 207 11.06 -1.22 -22.94
N GLN A 208 11.47 -0.08 -22.39
CA GLN A 208 11.01 0.39 -21.09
C GLN A 208 9.50 0.65 -21.07
N LEU A 209 8.97 1.27 -22.12
CA LEU A 209 7.55 1.56 -22.25
C LEU A 209 6.68 0.28 -22.28
N GLN A 210 7.14 -0.78 -22.95
CA GLN A 210 6.44 -2.06 -22.95
C GLN A 210 6.34 -2.69 -21.56
N ILE A 211 7.39 -2.54 -20.73
CA ILE A 211 7.39 -3.04 -19.34
C ILE A 211 6.47 -2.19 -18.46
N GLU A 212 6.52 -0.87 -18.60
CA GLU A 212 5.67 0.06 -17.87
C GLU A 212 4.18 -0.17 -18.18
N HIS A 213 3.82 -0.30 -19.46
CA HIS A 213 2.43 -0.46 -19.89
C HIS A 213 1.84 -1.85 -19.63
N TYR A 214 2.64 -2.88 -19.35
CA TYR A 214 2.15 -4.24 -19.17
C TYR A 214 1.05 -4.34 -18.09
N TRP A 215 1.24 -3.64 -16.97
CA TRP A 215 0.29 -3.64 -15.85
C TRP A 215 -0.80 -2.57 -15.96
N ALA A 216 -0.84 -1.80 -17.06
CA ALA A 216 -1.85 -0.77 -17.26
C ALA A 216 -3.26 -1.38 -17.17
N GLY A 217 -4.08 -0.81 -16.27
CA GLY A 217 -5.44 -1.26 -16.00
C GLY A 217 -5.58 -2.63 -15.32
N ALA A 218 -4.49 -3.35 -15.02
CA ALA A 218 -4.56 -4.72 -14.53
C ALA A 218 -5.16 -4.86 -13.13
N LEU A 219 -4.94 -3.87 -12.25
CA LEU A 219 -5.60 -3.82 -10.94
C LEU A 219 -7.11 -3.67 -11.11
N ARG A 220 -7.56 -2.79 -12.02
CA ARG A 220 -8.98 -2.60 -12.31
C ARG A 220 -9.60 -3.89 -12.86
N ARG A 221 -8.94 -4.58 -13.79
CA ARG A 221 -9.41 -5.87 -14.32
C ARG A 221 -9.58 -6.92 -13.24
N ALA A 222 -8.65 -7.00 -12.28
CA ALA A 222 -8.77 -7.92 -11.16
C ALA A 222 -9.89 -7.54 -10.18
N VAL A 223 -9.89 -6.28 -9.72
CA VAL A 223 -10.75 -5.81 -8.63
C VAL A 223 -12.19 -5.58 -9.07
N ILE A 224 -12.41 -5.07 -10.29
CA ILE A 224 -13.75 -4.71 -10.77
C ILE A 224 -14.30 -5.79 -11.70
N ASP A 225 -13.49 -6.25 -12.66
CA ASP A 225 -13.96 -7.17 -13.71
C ASP A 225 -13.77 -8.66 -13.34
N GLY A 226 -13.09 -8.95 -12.23
CA GLY A 226 -12.91 -10.32 -11.74
C GLY A 226 -11.83 -11.14 -12.43
N ASP A 227 -10.95 -10.52 -13.23
CA ASP A 227 -9.83 -11.21 -13.90
C ASP A 227 -8.72 -11.58 -12.90
N VAL A 228 -8.94 -12.67 -12.17
CA VAL A 228 -7.97 -13.20 -11.21
C VAL A 228 -6.83 -13.99 -11.85
N GLU A 229 -6.95 -14.35 -13.13
CA GLU A 229 -5.91 -15.10 -13.83
C GLU A 229 -4.80 -14.19 -14.35
N ASN A 230 -5.16 -13.06 -14.97
CA ASN A 230 -4.21 -12.17 -15.66
C ASN A 230 -4.17 -10.75 -15.05
N GLY A 231 -5.12 -10.39 -14.19
CA GLY A 231 -5.11 -9.12 -13.48
C GLY A 231 -4.05 -9.06 -12.38
N SER A 232 -3.89 -7.87 -11.78
CA SER A 232 -2.98 -7.64 -10.66
C SER A 232 -3.73 -7.80 -9.33
N LEU A 233 -3.48 -8.90 -8.62
CA LEU A 233 -4.10 -9.22 -7.34
C LEU A 233 -3.26 -8.65 -6.19
N MET A 234 -3.12 -7.32 -6.13
CA MET A 234 -2.34 -6.64 -5.10
C MET A 234 -2.82 -7.04 -3.70
N ALA A 235 -1.95 -7.70 -2.93
CA ALA A 235 -2.27 -8.29 -1.63
C ALA A 235 -1.02 -8.32 -0.77
N GLY A 236 -1.16 -7.97 0.51
CA GLY A 236 -0.08 -8.14 1.49
C GLY A 236 0.04 -9.58 1.95
N GLN A 237 1.15 -9.94 2.58
CA GLN A 237 1.36 -11.29 3.12
C GLN A 237 0.39 -11.64 4.26
N SER A 238 -0.28 -10.63 4.83
CA SER A 238 -1.40 -10.82 5.74
C SER A 238 -2.61 -11.53 5.11
N VAL A 239 -2.63 -11.72 3.78
CA VAL A 239 -3.66 -12.51 3.07
C VAL A 239 -3.83 -13.91 3.65
N GLY A 240 -2.75 -14.51 4.18
CA GLY A 240 -2.81 -15.82 4.84
C GLY A 240 -3.72 -15.87 6.07
N MET A 241 -4.11 -14.71 6.63
CA MET A 241 -5.02 -14.57 7.76
C MET A 241 -6.47 -14.26 7.33
N VAL A 242 -6.71 -14.00 6.04
CA VAL A 242 -8.05 -13.70 5.50
C VAL A 242 -8.68 -15.01 5.04
N LYS A 243 -9.72 -15.49 5.72
CA LYS A 243 -10.35 -16.80 5.44
C LYS A 243 -11.78 -16.75 4.96
N ALA A 244 -12.48 -15.67 5.26
CA ALA A 244 -13.84 -15.45 4.83
C ALA A 244 -14.10 -13.95 4.66
N GLU A 245 -15.24 -13.67 4.05
CA GLU A 245 -15.82 -12.33 4.03
C GLU A 245 -16.47 -12.07 5.38
N GLU A 246 -16.15 -10.92 5.97
CA GLU A 246 -16.61 -10.51 7.29
C GLU A 246 -16.97 -9.02 7.23
N PRO A 247 -18.01 -8.55 7.96
CA PRO A 247 -18.31 -7.13 8.08
C PRO A 247 -17.11 -6.34 8.64
N VAL A 248 -16.89 -5.12 8.15
CA VAL A 248 -15.80 -4.24 8.66
C VAL A 248 -15.91 -4.06 10.18
N ALA A 249 -17.13 -3.94 10.70
CA ALA A 249 -17.37 -3.79 12.13
C ALA A 249 -16.83 -4.97 12.95
N ASP A 250 -17.04 -6.20 12.46
CA ASP A 250 -16.61 -7.43 13.14
C ASP A 250 -15.09 -7.60 13.06
N ILE A 251 -14.49 -7.29 11.90
CA ILE A 251 -13.03 -7.27 11.73
C ILE A 251 -12.38 -6.33 12.73
N ILE A 252 -12.91 -5.11 12.90
CA ILE A 252 -12.38 -4.14 13.86
C ILE A 252 -12.58 -4.64 15.29
N ALA A 253 -13.76 -5.15 15.64
CA ALA A 253 -14.06 -5.64 16.98
C ALA A 253 -13.14 -6.80 17.39
N GLU A 254 -12.91 -7.76 16.49
CA GLU A 254 -11.98 -8.88 16.67
C GLU A 254 -10.56 -8.37 16.97
N LEU A 255 -10.02 -7.52 16.10
CA LEU A 255 -8.66 -6.99 16.23
C LEU A 255 -8.47 -6.16 17.50
N MET A 256 -9.47 -5.36 17.87
CA MET A 256 -9.44 -4.58 19.11
C MET A 256 -9.47 -5.50 20.34
N SER A 257 -10.34 -6.52 20.34
CA SER A 257 -10.41 -7.48 21.44
C SER A 257 -9.11 -8.28 21.61
N GLU A 258 -8.53 -8.77 20.52
CA GLU A 258 -7.22 -9.45 20.52
C GLU A 258 -6.10 -8.51 21.05
N SER A 259 -6.11 -7.24 20.63
CA SER A 259 -5.12 -6.24 21.07
C SER A 259 -5.26 -5.90 22.56
N GLU A 260 -6.47 -5.67 23.05
CA GLU A 260 -6.75 -5.40 24.46
C GLU A 260 -6.35 -6.58 25.35
N ALA A 261 -6.69 -7.80 24.94
CA ALA A 261 -6.30 -9.01 25.63
C ALA A 261 -4.77 -9.20 25.66
N ALA A 262 -4.06 -8.82 24.58
CA ALA A 262 -2.61 -8.88 24.54
C ALA A 262 -1.95 -7.89 25.50
N LEU A 263 -2.47 -6.67 25.60
CA LEU A 263 -1.98 -5.63 26.52
C LEU A 263 -2.30 -5.95 27.97
N ALA A 264 -3.48 -6.52 28.26
CA ALA A 264 -3.91 -6.86 29.62
C ALA A 264 -3.17 -8.05 30.25
N ARG A 265 -2.47 -8.87 29.45
CA ARG A 265 -1.68 -10.01 29.95
C ARG A 265 -0.32 -9.62 30.53
N ARG A 266 0.06 -8.34 30.44
CA ARG A 266 1.34 -7.80 30.94
C ARG A 266 1.15 -7.00 32.22
#